data_AF-A0A5F8H1H7-F1
#
_entry.id   AF-A0A5F8H1H7-F1
#
_cell.length_a   1.000
_cell.length_b   1.000
_cell.length_c   1.000
_cell.angle_alpha   90.00
_cell.angle_beta   90.00
_cell.angle_gamma   90.00
#
_symmetry.space_group_name_H-M   'P 1'
#
loop_
_entity.id
_entity.type
_entity.pdbx_description
1 polymer ?
#
loop_
_entity_poly.entity_id
_entity_poly.type
_entity_poly.pdbx_seq_one_letter_code
_entity_poly.pdbx_strand_id
1 'polypeptide(L)'
;MAASVFCCLRCCGDSGSGHIQLKEMPAVQLDTQHMGTDVVIVKNGRRICGTGGCLANAPLHQNKSYFEFKIQSTAPAGLGNLQPEDPVMSSASILPIQPPPRREGLSGASLSLEARKSRPATHPASQCRIQGKSLLLQSSSPMQNLRSCPPKKQSQGEEVQRRSPKGIWGIGVATQKVNLNQIPLGRDVHSLVMRNDGALYHNNEEKNRLPANNLPQEGDVVGITYDHVELNVYLNGKNMHCPASGIRGTVYPVVYVDDSAILDCQFSDFYHIPPTGFEKLN
;
A
#
# COMPACT_ATOMS: atom_id res chain seq x y z
N MET A 1 -43.03 33.97 51.84
CA MET A 1 -42.50 35.34 51.66
C MET A 1 -40.99 35.20 51.66
N ALA A 2 -40.28 35.10 50.52
CA ALA A 2 -39.88 36.18 49.58
C ALA A 2 -39.29 37.38 50.36
N ALA A 3 -38.09 37.92 50.14
CA ALA A 3 -37.16 37.93 49.00
C ALA A 3 -35.75 38.31 49.56
N SER A 4 -34.63 38.52 48.86
CA SER A 4 -34.33 38.84 47.48
C SER A 4 -32.90 38.40 47.14
N VAL A 5 -32.78 37.73 46.00
CA VAL A 5 -31.65 37.70 45.08
C VAL A 5 -31.37 39.11 44.55
N PHE A 6 -30.11 39.58 44.58
CA PHE A 6 -29.69 40.81 43.88
C PHE A 6 -28.21 40.72 43.48
N CYS A 7 -27.94 40.26 42.25
CA CYS A 7 -26.96 40.89 41.35
C CYS A 7 -27.02 40.27 39.95
N CYS A 8 -28.18 40.33 39.31
CA CYS A 8 -28.30 40.30 37.86
C CYS A 8 -29.28 41.42 37.50
N LEU A 9 -28.80 42.48 36.85
CA LEU A 9 -29.42 43.17 35.71
C LEU A 9 -28.74 44.54 35.51
N ARG A 10 -27.79 44.60 34.56
CA ARG A 10 -27.88 45.50 33.39
C ARG A 10 -26.66 45.37 32.49
N CYS A 11 -26.76 44.45 31.53
CA CYS A 11 -26.53 44.80 30.13
C CYS A 11 -27.60 44.05 29.34
N CYS A 12 -28.44 44.81 28.66
CA CYS A 12 -29.64 44.34 27.98
C CYS A 12 -29.29 43.68 26.64
N GLY A 13 -29.99 42.59 26.33
CA GLY A 13 -30.55 42.33 25.01
C GLY A 13 -29.63 41.78 23.93
N ASP A 14 -29.57 40.46 23.81
CA ASP A 14 -29.98 39.80 22.57
C ASP A 14 -30.40 38.35 22.88
N SER A 15 -31.54 37.94 22.33
CA SER A 15 -32.04 36.57 22.40
C SER A 15 -31.31 35.73 21.35
N GLY A 16 -30.00 35.54 21.53
CA GLY A 16 -29.20 34.65 20.70
C GLY A 16 -29.23 33.25 21.29
N SER A 17 -29.84 32.30 20.58
CA SER A 17 -29.66 30.88 20.85
C SER A 17 -28.16 30.57 20.89
N GLY A 18 -27.63 30.29 22.08
CA GLY A 18 -26.25 29.90 22.29
C GLY A 18 -25.99 28.52 21.71
N HIS A 19 -25.95 28.41 20.38
CA HIS A 19 -25.28 27.30 19.72
C HIS A 19 -23.80 27.41 20.09
N ILE A 20 -23.33 26.49 20.95
CA ILE A 20 -21.92 26.17 21.03
C ILE A 20 -21.52 25.79 19.61
N GLN A 21 -20.77 26.66 18.92
CA GLN A 21 -20.10 26.27 17.69
C GLN A 21 -19.06 25.24 18.10
N LEU A 22 -19.42 23.96 17.96
CA LEU A 22 -18.46 22.87 18.00
C LEU A 22 -17.43 23.21 16.93
N LYS A 23 -16.25 23.66 17.36
CA LYS A 23 -15.14 23.93 16.47
C LYS A 23 -14.89 22.64 15.70
N GLU A 24 -15.23 22.66 14.41
CA GLU A 24 -14.97 21.55 13.52
C GLU A 24 -13.49 21.17 13.67
N MET A 25 -13.24 19.94 14.10
CA MET A 25 -11.88 19.47 14.31
C MET A 25 -11.16 19.49 12.96
N PRO A 26 -9.98 20.09 12.86
CA PRO A 26 -9.26 20.19 11.61
C PRO A 26 -9.00 18.78 11.06
N ALA A 27 -9.24 18.58 9.77
CA ALA A 27 -9.02 17.29 9.13
C ALA A 27 -7.54 16.86 9.25
N VAL A 28 -7.33 15.57 9.50
CA VAL A 28 -6.00 14.99 9.54
C VAL A 28 -5.44 14.93 8.11
N GLN A 29 -4.23 15.44 7.93
CA GLN A 29 -3.55 15.58 6.64
C GLN A 29 -2.03 15.56 6.81
N LEU A 30 -1.28 15.52 5.70
CA LEU A 30 0.17 15.67 5.72
C LEU A 30 0.57 17.07 6.20
N ASP A 31 1.49 17.12 7.16
CA ASP A 31 1.90 18.34 7.84
C ASP A 31 3.04 19.05 7.12
N THR A 32 2.74 20.18 6.49
CA THR A 32 3.73 21.05 5.82
C THR A 32 4.77 21.65 6.76
N GLN A 33 4.54 21.65 8.07
CA GLN A 33 5.54 22.08 9.06
C GLN A 33 6.52 20.95 9.44
N HIS A 34 6.17 19.70 9.14
CA HIS A 34 6.95 18.52 9.45
C HIS A 34 7.13 17.65 8.20
N MET A 35 7.80 18.23 7.19
CA MET A 35 8.15 17.59 5.92
C MET A 35 9.63 17.79 5.56
N GLY A 36 10.17 16.91 4.73
CA GLY A 36 11.52 17.00 4.17
C GLY A 36 11.68 18.21 3.25
N THR A 37 12.92 18.61 3.03
CA THR A 37 13.28 19.85 2.31
C THR A 37 12.80 19.85 0.86
N ASP A 38 12.90 18.71 0.18
CA ASP A 38 12.53 18.55 -1.24
C ASP A 38 11.18 17.82 -1.40
N VAL A 39 10.35 17.83 -0.36
CA VAL A 39 9.00 17.25 -0.38
C VAL A 39 8.00 18.28 -0.88
N VAL A 40 7.11 17.83 -1.75
CA VAL A 40 6.01 18.62 -2.29
C VAL A 40 4.68 17.99 -1.87
N ILE A 41 3.84 18.79 -1.22
CA ILE A 41 2.50 18.37 -0.77
C ILE A 41 1.44 19.12 -1.58
N VAL A 42 0.54 18.37 -2.21
CA VAL A 42 -0.57 18.90 -3.03
C VAL A 42 -1.90 18.23 -2.64
N LYS A 43 -2.98 18.55 -3.38
CA LYS A 43 -4.34 18.02 -3.14
C LYS A 43 -4.82 18.22 -1.69
N ASN A 44 -4.66 19.44 -1.16
CA ASN A 44 -5.11 19.81 0.18
C ASN A 44 -4.52 18.89 1.27
N GLY A 45 -3.19 18.72 1.26
CA GLY A 45 -2.50 17.91 2.27
C GLY A 45 -2.63 16.40 2.07
N ARG A 46 -3.13 15.93 0.91
CA ARG A 46 -3.41 14.49 0.68
C ARG A 46 -2.48 13.79 -0.29
N ARG A 47 -1.63 14.51 -1.02
CA ARG A 47 -0.68 13.92 -1.98
C ARG A 47 0.73 14.37 -1.67
N ILE A 48 1.66 13.42 -1.67
CA ILE A 48 3.10 13.67 -1.52
C ILE A 48 3.84 13.26 -2.79
N CYS A 49 4.81 14.09 -3.20
CA CYS A 49 5.80 13.83 -4.24
C CYS A 49 7.13 14.53 -3.90
N GLY A 50 8.17 14.34 -4.72
CA GLY A 50 9.52 14.89 -4.48
C GLY A 50 10.44 13.89 -3.80
N THR A 51 11.34 14.37 -2.95
CA THR A 51 12.33 13.56 -2.23
C THR A 51 12.32 13.91 -0.74
N GLY A 52 11.96 12.95 0.11
CA GLY A 52 11.90 13.10 1.56
C GLY A 52 10.65 12.48 2.20
N GLY A 53 10.52 12.68 3.51
CA GLY A 53 9.41 12.21 4.33
C GLY A 53 8.48 13.31 4.80
N CYS A 54 7.27 12.96 5.21
CA CYS A 54 6.32 13.85 5.86
C CYS A 54 5.56 13.12 6.98
N LEU A 55 5.38 13.80 8.10
CA LEU A 55 4.47 13.35 9.17
C LEU A 55 3.05 13.83 8.88
N ALA A 56 2.04 13.13 9.43
CA ALA A 56 0.70 13.70 9.53
C ALA A 56 0.64 14.75 10.66
N ASN A 57 -0.35 15.65 10.60
CA ASN A 57 -0.56 16.70 11.60
C ASN A 57 -1.20 16.22 12.92
N ALA A 58 -1.57 14.94 13.03
CA ALA A 58 -2.17 14.35 14.22
C ALA A 58 -1.36 13.14 14.74
N PRO A 59 -1.02 13.10 16.04
CA PRO A 59 -0.38 11.94 16.65
C PRO A 59 -1.37 10.79 16.82
N LEU A 60 -0.83 9.57 16.90
CA LEU A 60 -1.59 8.38 17.28
C LEU A 60 -1.72 8.31 18.81
N HIS A 61 -2.66 9.07 19.40
CA HIS A 61 -2.95 9.00 20.85
C HIS A 61 -4.02 7.97 21.21
N GLN A 62 -4.77 7.49 20.23
CA GLN A 62 -5.83 6.51 20.43
C GLN A 62 -5.27 5.08 20.39
N ASN A 63 -5.91 4.18 21.14
CA ASN A 63 -5.44 2.82 21.32
C ASN A 63 -5.30 2.02 20.02
N LYS A 64 -6.10 2.32 18.98
CA LYS A 64 -6.13 1.57 17.71
C LYS A 64 -6.43 2.51 16.56
N SER A 65 -5.43 2.74 15.72
CA SER A 65 -5.52 3.67 14.57
C SER A 65 -5.39 2.94 13.24
N TYR A 66 -6.15 3.40 12.24
CA TYR A 66 -6.07 2.95 10.86
C TYR A 66 -5.91 4.14 9.91
N PHE A 67 -5.01 3.99 8.92
CA PHE A 67 -4.82 4.94 7.84
C PHE A 67 -4.34 4.22 6.57
N GLU A 68 -4.59 4.81 5.40
CA GLU A 68 -4.23 4.20 4.12
C GLU A 68 -3.39 5.13 3.25
N PHE A 69 -2.61 4.52 2.37
CA PHE A 69 -1.92 5.20 1.30
C PHE A 69 -2.18 4.49 -0.02
N LYS A 70 -2.60 5.24 -1.04
CA LYS A 70 -2.74 4.76 -2.40
C LYS A 70 -1.49 5.10 -3.19
N ILE A 71 -0.90 4.09 -3.82
CA ILE A 71 0.28 4.23 -4.66
C ILE A 71 -0.17 4.76 -6.03
N GLN A 72 0.17 6.00 -6.35
CA GLN A 72 -0.29 6.67 -7.58
C GLN A 72 0.71 6.51 -8.72
N SER A 73 2.01 6.65 -8.42
CA SER A 73 3.05 6.38 -9.39
C SER A 73 4.30 5.84 -8.70
N THR A 74 4.93 4.87 -9.35
CA THR A 74 6.24 4.32 -8.93
C THR A 74 7.27 4.38 -10.05
N ALA A 75 7.10 5.27 -11.04
CA ALA A 75 8.01 5.36 -12.18
C ALA A 75 8.78 6.69 -12.17
N PRO A 76 10.08 6.69 -12.54
CA PRO A 76 10.81 7.93 -12.78
C PRO A 76 10.13 8.69 -13.92
N ALA A 77 9.84 9.97 -13.69
CA ALA A 77 9.32 10.88 -14.71
C ALA A 77 10.39 11.10 -15.80
N GLY A 78 10.54 10.13 -16.72
CA GLY A 78 11.67 10.15 -17.65
C GLY A 78 11.61 9.15 -18.82
N LEU A 79 10.51 8.42 -19.01
CA LEU A 79 10.25 7.67 -20.24
C LEU A 79 8.77 7.75 -20.61
N GLY A 80 8.46 8.81 -21.37
CA GLY A 80 7.35 8.91 -22.31
C GLY A 80 5.96 8.47 -21.85
N ASN A 81 5.15 9.41 -21.37
CA ASN A 81 3.74 9.45 -21.71
C ASN A 81 3.41 10.87 -22.22
N LEU A 82 3.71 11.09 -23.50
CA LEU A 82 3.00 12.09 -24.28
C LEU A 82 1.64 11.48 -24.65
N GLN A 83 0.66 11.65 -23.77
CA GLN A 83 -0.75 11.67 -24.18
C GLN A 83 -1.42 12.84 -23.47
N PRO A 84 -1.80 13.91 -24.19
CA PRO A 84 -2.83 14.82 -23.73
C PRO A 84 -4.20 14.16 -23.96
N GLU A 85 -4.73 13.48 -22.96
CA GLU A 85 -6.14 13.06 -22.95
C GLU A 85 -6.97 14.23 -22.40
N ASP A 86 -7.49 15.04 -23.32
CA ASP A 86 -8.90 15.48 -23.40
C ASP A 86 -9.05 16.83 -24.14
N PRO A 87 -9.82 16.87 -25.23
CA PRO A 87 -10.66 18.01 -25.54
C PRO A 87 -12.14 17.64 -25.34
N VAL A 88 -12.76 18.36 -24.40
CA VAL A 88 -14.20 18.36 -24.12
C VAL A 88 -15.01 18.69 -25.39
N MET A 89 -16.07 17.89 -25.62
CA MET A 89 -17.10 18.08 -26.65
C MET A 89 -17.85 19.42 -26.55
N SER A 90 -18.12 20.04 -27.70
CA SER A 90 -19.40 20.68 -28.12
C SER A 90 -19.16 21.26 -29.54
N SER A 91 -20.01 21.19 -30.57
CA SER A 91 -21.44 20.98 -30.74
C SER A 91 -21.76 20.75 -32.23
N ALA A 92 -22.80 19.97 -32.53
CA ALA A 92 -23.79 20.10 -33.64
C ALA A 92 -23.30 20.62 -35.02
N SER A 93 -23.50 19.95 -36.16
CA SER A 93 -24.80 19.57 -36.74
C SER A 93 -24.62 19.12 -38.21
N ILE A 94 -25.68 18.50 -38.77
CA ILE A 94 -26.01 18.30 -40.21
C ILE A 94 -25.70 16.91 -40.80
N LEU A 95 -26.73 16.04 -40.77
CA LEU A 95 -27.09 15.08 -41.85
C LEU A 95 -27.76 15.86 -42.99
N PRO A 96 -27.76 15.43 -44.29
CA PRO A 96 -28.31 14.14 -44.78
C PRO A 96 -27.47 13.56 -45.97
N ILE A 97 -27.69 12.42 -46.65
CA ILE A 97 -28.83 11.83 -47.38
C ILE A 97 -28.40 10.37 -47.76
N GLN A 98 -29.27 9.36 -47.57
CA GLN A 98 -29.31 8.10 -48.37
C GLN A 98 -30.48 8.22 -49.39
N PRO A 99 -30.76 7.34 -50.41
CA PRO A 99 -30.39 5.91 -50.61
C PRO A 99 -30.30 5.52 -52.14
N PRO A 100 -30.74 4.35 -52.71
CA PRO A 100 -30.92 2.94 -52.28
C PRO A 100 -30.27 1.92 -53.33
N PRO A 101 -30.77 0.68 -53.61
CA PRO A 101 -30.04 -0.59 -53.38
C PRO A 101 -29.83 -1.46 -54.65
N ARG A 102 -29.19 -2.65 -54.54
CA ARG A 102 -29.39 -3.78 -55.49
C ARG A 102 -29.06 -5.16 -54.88
N ARG A 103 -30.15 -5.86 -54.50
CA ARG A 103 -30.57 -7.27 -54.77
C ARG A 103 -29.77 -8.02 -55.88
N GLU A 104 -29.55 -9.34 -55.94
CA GLU A 104 -30.12 -10.64 -55.45
C GLU A 104 -28.96 -11.69 -55.48
N GLY A 105 -28.97 -12.93 -54.96
CA GLY A 105 -29.95 -13.82 -54.34
C GLY A 105 -29.42 -15.28 -54.36
N LEU A 106 -29.99 -16.14 -53.48
CA LEU A 106 -30.14 -17.61 -53.55
C LEU A 106 -28.84 -18.46 -53.48
N SER A 107 -28.72 -19.61 -52.81
CA SER A 107 -29.55 -20.73 -52.34
C SER A 107 -28.58 -21.57 -51.45
N GLY A 108 -28.88 -22.37 -50.43
CA GLY A 108 -30.07 -23.05 -49.95
C GLY A 108 -29.61 -24.22 -49.06
N ALA A 109 -30.54 -24.77 -48.28
CA ALA A 109 -30.51 -26.03 -47.51
C ALA A 109 -29.52 -26.12 -46.32
N SER A 110 -29.82 -26.55 -45.09
CA SER A 110 -30.88 -27.33 -44.40
C SER A 110 -30.20 -28.52 -43.69
N LEU A 111 -30.77 -28.91 -42.54
CA LEU A 111 -30.52 -30.11 -41.72
C LEU A 111 -29.27 -30.04 -40.82
N SER A 112 -29.26 -30.50 -39.56
CA SER A 112 -30.27 -30.97 -38.61
C SER A 112 -29.59 -31.09 -37.23
N LEU A 113 -30.42 -31.11 -36.18
CA LEU A 113 -30.32 -31.82 -34.89
C LEU A 113 -29.15 -32.84 -34.74
N GLU A 114 -28.52 -33.10 -33.59
CA GLU A 114 -29.05 -33.27 -32.23
C GLU A 114 -27.94 -33.44 -31.16
N ALA A 115 -28.25 -32.98 -29.95
CA ALA A 115 -28.08 -33.61 -28.63
C ALA A 115 -26.74 -34.19 -28.09
N ARG A 116 -26.36 -33.63 -26.93
CA ARG A 116 -26.00 -34.26 -25.62
C ARG A 116 -24.79 -35.24 -25.58
N LYS A 117 -23.86 -35.02 -24.63
CA LYS A 117 -23.90 -35.58 -23.24
C LYS A 117 -22.57 -35.42 -22.46
N SER A 118 -22.70 -34.71 -21.33
CA SER A 118 -22.01 -34.73 -20.02
C SER A 118 -20.75 -35.58 -19.68
N ARG A 119 -19.87 -34.90 -18.90
CA ARG A 119 -18.97 -35.32 -17.77
C ARG A 119 -17.62 -35.98 -18.06
N PRO A 120 -16.62 -35.66 -17.22
CA PRO A 120 -16.05 -36.71 -16.35
C PRO A 120 -15.95 -36.31 -14.87
N ALA A 121 -15.83 -37.32 -14.01
CA ALA A 121 -15.64 -37.19 -12.57
C ALA A 121 -14.47 -38.10 -12.11
N THR A 122 -13.75 -37.58 -11.11
CA THR A 122 -13.11 -38.27 -9.97
C THR A 122 -11.85 -39.14 -10.14
N HIS A 123 -10.80 -38.67 -9.44
CA HIS A 123 -9.70 -39.35 -8.69
C HIS A 123 -10.08 -40.68 -7.98
N PRO A 124 -9.14 -41.56 -7.53
CA PRO A 124 -8.07 -41.21 -6.57
C PRO A 124 -6.76 -42.04 -6.62
N ALA A 125 -6.02 -41.99 -5.51
CA ALA A 125 -4.57 -42.01 -5.33
C ALA A 125 -3.92 -43.32 -4.83
N SER A 126 -2.59 -43.27 -4.76
CA SER A 126 -1.67 -43.82 -3.74
C SER A 126 -1.32 -45.31 -3.69
N GLN A 127 -0.02 -45.62 -3.87
CA GLN A 127 0.84 -46.33 -2.90
C GLN A 127 2.27 -46.44 -3.46
N CYS A 128 3.29 -46.04 -2.68
CA CYS A 128 4.68 -46.41 -2.97
C CYS A 128 5.37 -46.94 -1.71
N ARG A 129 6.08 -48.05 -1.91
CA ARG A 129 6.51 -49.06 -0.94
C ARG A 129 7.95 -48.78 -0.53
N ILE A 130 8.23 -48.66 0.77
CA ILE A 130 9.59 -48.64 1.31
C ILE A 130 9.95 -50.08 1.70
N GLN A 131 11.06 -50.60 1.17
CA GLN A 131 11.77 -51.75 1.73
C GLN A 131 13.19 -51.31 2.08
N GLY A 132 13.53 -51.45 3.35
CA GLY A 132 14.90 -51.42 3.82
C GLY A 132 15.60 -52.75 3.56
N LYS A 133 16.94 -52.72 3.52
CA LYS A 133 17.82 -53.85 3.80
C LYS A 133 19.15 -53.34 4.32
N SER A 134 19.55 -53.93 5.45
CA SER A 134 20.83 -53.81 6.14
C SER A 134 21.81 -54.84 5.57
N LEU A 135 23.12 -54.54 5.53
CA LEU A 135 24.17 -55.50 5.89
C LEU A 135 25.52 -54.80 6.19
N LEU A 136 26.17 -55.30 7.24
CA LEU A 136 27.48 -54.94 7.81
C LEU A 136 28.67 -55.45 6.98
N LEU A 137 29.84 -54.79 7.08
CA LEU A 137 31.10 -55.34 7.65
C LEU A 137 32.32 -54.41 7.46
N GLN A 138 33.36 -54.71 8.25
CA GLN A 138 34.39 -53.83 8.83
C GLN A 138 35.68 -53.63 7.99
N SER A 139 36.44 -52.60 8.42
CA SER A 139 37.89 -52.61 8.72
C SER A 139 38.91 -51.97 7.76
N SER A 140 39.86 -51.26 8.42
CA SER A 140 41.24 -50.90 8.05
C SER A 140 41.52 -49.66 7.17
N SER A 141 42.31 -48.73 7.73
CA SER A 141 43.08 -47.68 7.03
C SER A 141 44.45 -48.24 6.59
N PRO A 142 45.22 -47.65 5.64
CA PRO A 142 45.91 -46.36 5.84
C PRO A 142 46.09 -45.47 4.57
N MET A 143 46.73 -44.30 4.78
CA MET A 143 47.08 -43.20 3.86
C MET A 143 47.48 -43.56 2.41
N GLN A 144 47.10 -42.72 1.44
CA GLN A 144 48.00 -41.84 0.64
C GLN A 144 47.31 -41.25 -0.61
N ASN A 145 47.86 -40.11 -1.07
CA ASN A 145 47.75 -39.46 -2.39
C ASN A 145 46.64 -38.42 -2.67
N LEU A 146 47.04 -37.17 -2.43
CA LEU A 146 47.02 -36.03 -3.38
C LEU A 146 46.39 -36.35 -4.75
N ARG A 147 45.15 -35.88 -5.00
CA ARG A 147 44.67 -35.47 -6.33
C ARG A 147 43.72 -34.28 -6.19
N SER A 148 44.09 -33.24 -6.93
CA SER A 148 43.43 -31.96 -7.21
C SER A 148 41.89 -31.95 -7.18
N CYS A 149 41.33 -30.93 -6.53
CA CYS A 149 39.94 -30.50 -6.70
C CYS A 149 39.62 -30.25 -8.20
N PRO A 150 38.47 -30.71 -8.73
CA PRO A 150 38.02 -30.29 -10.05
C PRO A 150 37.61 -28.81 -10.01
N PRO A 151 37.81 -28.03 -11.08
CA PRO A 151 37.40 -26.63 -11.12
C PRO A 151 35.88 -26.56 -10.99
N LYS A 152 35.41 -25.76 -10.01
CA LYS A 152 34.01 -25.36 -9.91
C LYS A 152 33.62 -24.72 -11.24
N LYS A 153 32.72 -25.37 -11.98
CA LYS A 153 32.01 -24.74 -13.10
C LYS A 153 31.38 -23.46 -12.56
N GLN A 154 31.79 -22.32 -13.11
CA GLN A 154 31.06 -21.07 -13.00
C GLN A 154 29.70 -21.31 -13.64
N SER A 155 28.69 -21.62 -12.82
CA SER A 155 27.31 -21.52 -13.23
C SER A 155 26.98 -20.04 -13.30
N GLN A 156 26.99 -19.56 -14.54
CA GLN A 156 26.14 -18.52 -15.11
C GLN A 156 25.55 -17.56 -14.09
N GLY A 157 26.03 -16.31 -14.14
CA GLY A 157 25.39 -15.20 -13.46
C GLY A 157 23.89 -15.22 -13.75
N GLU A 158 23.11 -15.22 -12.68
CA GLU A 158 21.73 -14.77 -12.77
C GLU A 158 21.78 -13.41 -13.45
N GLU A 159 21.20 -13.35 -14.64
CA GLU A 159 20.83 -12.11 -15.28
C GLU A 159 19.93 -11.38 -14.29
N VAL A 160 20.53 -10.47 -13.51
CA VAL A 160 19.79 -9.52 -12.69
C VAL A 160 19.01 -8.70 -13.71
N GLN A 161 17.78 -9.13 -13.98
CA GLN A 161 16.77 -8.37 -14.67
C GLN A 161 16.87 -6.98 -14.08
N ARG A 162 17.40 -6.04 -14.86
CA ARG A 162 17.46 -4.62 -14.48
C ARG A 162 16.00 -4.18 -14.40
N ARG A 163 15.37 -4.44 -13.25
CA ARG A 163 14.07 -3.90 -12.92
C ARG A 163 14.26 -2.40 -13.05
N SER A 164 13.53 -1.78 -13.97
CA SER A 164 13.44 -0.33 -14.03
C SER A 164 13.32 0.19 -12.61
N PRO A 165 14.10 1.20 -12.19
CA PRO A 165 14.07 1.66 -10.81
C PRO A 165 12.63 2.06 -10.50
N LYS A 166 12.00 1.27 -9.62
CA LYS A 166 10.68 1.60 -9.09
C LYS A 166 10.92 2.72 -8.08
N GLY A 167 10.13 3.77 -8.16
CA GLY A 167 10.11 4.89 -7.23
C GLY A 167 10.22 4.38 -5.80
N ILE A 168 11.06 5.07 -5.03
CA ILE A 168 11.37 4.70 -3.67
C ILE A 168 10.31 5.32 -2.77
N TRP A 169 9.70 4.51 -1.92
CA TRP A 169 8.71 5.00 -0.98
C TRP A 169 8.60 4.08 0.22
N GLY A 170 7.95 4.56 1.27
CA GLY A 170 7.59 3.75 2.41
C GLY A 170 6.64 4.49 3.35
N ILE A 171 5.98 3.73 4.18
CA ILE A 171 4.84 4.17 5.01
C ILE A 171 4.88 3.46 6.35
N GLY A 172 4.45 4.15 7.41
CA GLY A 172 4.40 3.58 8.75
C GLY A 172 4.21 4.63 9.82
N VAL A 173 5.00 4.52 10.89
CA VAL A 173 4.95 5.44 12.03
C VAL A 173 6.32 6.01 12.38
N ALA A 174 6.36 7.26 12.85
CA ALA A 174 7.58 7.88 13.33
C ALA A 174 7.32 8.88 14.47
N THR A 175 8.34 9.12 15.28
CA THR A 175 8.35 10.22 16.26
C THR A 175 8.73 11.53 15.58
N GLN A 176 8.41 12.68 16.18
CA GLN A 176 8.84 14.00 15.66
C GLN A 176 10.37 14.17 15.54
N LYS A 177 11.17 13.29 16.17
CA LYS A 177 12.64 13.32 16.11
C LYS A 177 13.22 12.69 14.82
N VAL A 178 12.38 12.11 13.97
CA VAL A 178 12.83 11.46 12.74
C VAL A 178 13.49 12.47 11.79
N ASN A 179 14.57 12.06 11.12
CA ASN A 179 15.16 12.86 10.05
C ASN A 179 14.39 12.63 8.74
N LEU A 180 13.52 13.56 8.37
CA LEU A 180 12.67 13.46 7.18
C LEU A 180 13.43 13.62 5.85
N ASN A 181 14.70 14.00 5.86
CA ASN A 181 15.55 14.04 4.67
C ASN A 181 16.32 12.75 4.44
N GLN A 182 16.26 11.79 5.38
CA GLN A 182 16.96 10.51 5.28
C GLN A 182 16.09 9.48 4.57
N ILE A 183 16.38 9.20 3.31
CA ILE A 183 15.72 8.13 2.54
C ILE A 183 16.67 6.92 2.40
N PRO A 184 16.20 5.68 2.64
CA PRO A 184 14.89 5.31 3.20
C PRO A 184 14.80 5.56 4.72
N LEU A 185 13.57 5.72 5.23
CA LEU A 185 13.29 5.70 6.66
C LEU A 185 13.46 4.28 7.26
N GLY A 186 13.32 4.16 8.58
CA GLY A 186 13.50 2.91 9.33
C GLY A 186 14.97 2.55 9.60
N ARG A 187 15.92 3.45 9.35
CA ARG A 187 17.35 3.26 9.64
C ARG A 187 17.75 3.68 11.06
N ASP A 188 16.84 4.33 11.78
CA ASP A 188 17.04 4.80 13.14
C ASP A 188 15.91 4.33 14.07
N VAL A 189 16.01 4.69 15.35
CA VAL A 189 15.01 4.36 16.37
C VAL A 189 13.76 5.24 16.31
N HIS A 190 13.73 6.25 15.44
CA HIS A 190 12.67 7.24 15.38
C HIS A 190 11.58 6.90 14.37
N SER A 191 11.76 5.83 13.59
CA SER A 191 10.83 5.41 12.55
C SER A 191 10.69 3.88 12.47
N LEU A 192 9.47 3.42 12.17
CA LEU A 192 9.13 2.05 11.80
C LEU A 192 8.28 2.11 10.54
N VAL A 193 8.80 1.59 9.44
CA VAL A 193 8.17 1.75 8.11
C VAL A 193 8.21 0.45 7.32
N MET A 194 7.15 0.22 6.55
CA MET A 194 7.18 -0.71 5.42
C MET A 194 7.74 0.03 4.20
N ARG A 195 8.77 -0.52 3.56
CA ARG A 195 9.38 0.00 2.34
C ARG A 195 8.67 -0.56 1.09
N ASN A 196 8.94 0.06 -0.06
CA ASN A 196 8.38 -0.33 -1.36
C ASN A 196 8.69 -1.78 -1.80
N ASP A 197 9.73 -2.41 -1.24
CA ASP A 197 10.06 -3.83 -1.45
C ASP A 197 9.31 -4.78 -0.49
N GLY A 198 8.37 -4.25 0.29
CA GLY A 198 7.55 -4.97 1.25
C GLY A 198 8.24 -5.29 2.58
N ALA A 199 9.46 -4.82 2.79
CA ALA A 199 10.17 -5.05 4.04
C ALA A 199 9.80 -4.02 5.12
N LEU A 200 9.59 -4.48 6.35
CA LEU A 200 9.37 -3.61 7.51
C LEU A 200 10.72 -3.37 8.20
N TYR A 201 11.11 -2.10 8.37
CA TYR A 201 12.39 -1.69 8.93
C TYR A 201 12.22 -0.78 10.14
N HIS A 202 13.03 -1.03 11.17
CA HIS A 202 13.22 -0.16 12.32
C HIS A 202 14.63 -0.33 12.86
N ASN A 203 15.30 0.77 13.23
CA ASN A 203 16.68 0.77 13.72
C ASN A 203 17.67 0.06 12.75
N ASN A 204 17.44 0.23 11.44
CA ASN A 204 18.22 -0.40 10.38
C ASN A 204 18.17 -1.94 10.37
N GLU A 205 17.19 -2.54 11.05
CA GLU A 205 16.95 -3.97 11.08
C GLU A 205 15.62 -4.29 10.41
N GLU A 206 15.64 -5.34 9.57
CA GLU A 206 14.42 -5.90 9.01
C GLU A 206 13.65 -6.63 10.10
N LYS A 207 12.44 -6.17 10.39
CA LYS A 207 11.56 -6.73 11.43
C LYS A 207 10.64 -7.80 10.88
N ASN A 208 10.15 -7.59 9.66
CA ASN A 208 9.28 -8.52 8.95
C ASN A 208 9.29 -8.20 7.45
N ARG A 209 8.64 -9.02 6.62
CA ARG A 209 8.55 -8.81 5.18
C ARG A 209 7.27 -9.39 4.60
N LEU A 210 6.66 -8.65 3.68
CA LEU A 210 5.54 -9.13 2.88
C LEU A 210 5.95 -10.33 2.02
N PRO A 211 5.07 -11.33 1.83
CA PRO A 211 5.28 -12.41 0.87
C PRO A 211 5.60 -11.86 -0.53
N ALA A 212 6.55 -12.47 -1.24
CA ALA A 212 7.04 -11.98 -2.53
C ALA A 212 5.96 -11.90 -3.63
N ASN A 213 4.88 -12.69 -3.51
CA ASN A 213 3.71 -12.66 -4.38
C ASN A 213 2.71 -11.53 -4.04
N ASN A 214 2.96 -10.76 -2.99
CA ASN A 214 2.11 -9.68 -2.50
C ASN A 214 2.90 -8.38 -2.31
N LEU A 215 3.83 -8.10 -3.23
CA LEU A 215 4.51 -6.81 -3.27
C LEU A 215 3.54 -5.72 -3.78
N PRO A 216 3.44 -4.57 -3.09
CA PRO A 216 2.59 -3.48 -3.53
C PRO A 216 3.00 -2.93 -4.92
N GLN A 217 2.00 -2.59 -5.72
CA GLN A 217 2.16 -2.06 -7.07
C GLN A 217 1.43 -0.73 -7.23
N GLU A 218 1.67 -0.06 -8.35
CA GLU A 218 0.92 1.14 -8.71
C GLU A 218 -0.59 0.84 -8.79
N GLY A 219 -1.40 1.72 -8.21
CA GLY A 219 -2.84 1.56 -8.07
C GLY A 219 -3.28 0.89 -6.76
N ASP A 220 -2.40 0.13 -6.10
CA ASP A 220 -2.72 -0.55 -4.84
C ASP A 220 -2.93 0.44 -3.68
N VAL A 221 -3.75 0.03 -2.73
CA VAL A 221 -3.97 0.72 -1.47
C VAL A 221 -3.33 -0.08 -0.34
N VAL A 222 -2.40 0.54 0.38
CA VAL A 222 -1.78 -0.04 1.57
C VAL A 222 -2.41 0.57 2.81
N GLY A 223 -3.06 -0.26 3.62
CA GLY A 223 -3.61 0.10 4.93
C GLY A 223 -2.62 -0.25 6.04
N ILE A 224 -2.51 0.63 7.03
CA ILE A 224 -1.68 0.44 8.22
C ILE A 224 -2.57 0.48 9.44
N THR A 225 -2.45 -0.54 10.29
CA THR A 225 -2.99 -0.53 11.65
C THR A 225 -1.87 -0.35 12.65
N TYR A 226 -2.10 0.45 13.69
CA TYR A 226 -1.17 0.62 14.79
C TYR A 226 -1.92 0.73 16.12
N ASP A 227 -1.49 -0.05 17.12
CA ASP A 227 -2.11 -0.10 18.45
C ASP A 227 -1.15 0.12 19.63
N HIS A 228 0.01 0.71 19.36
CA HIS A 228 1.16 0.86 20.27
C HIS A 228 1.89 -0.43 20.65
N VAL A 229 1.30 -1.60 20.45
CA VAL A 229 1.98 -2.90 20.64
C VAL A 229 2.65 -3.31 19.32
N GLU A 230 1.91 -3.21 18.22
CA GLU A 230 2.40 -3.59 16.89
C GLU A 230 1.86 -2.69 15.78
N LEU A 231 2.64 -2.66 14.69
CA LEU A 231 2.22 -2.19 13.38
C LEU A 231 1.88 -3.42 12.52
N ASN A 232 0.77 -3.37 11.80
CA ASN A 232 0.43 -4.41 10.82
C ASN A 232 -0.03 -3.82 9.48
N VAL A 233 0.19 -4.56 8.40
CA VAL A 233 0.01 -4.10 7.02
C VAL A 233 -1.16 -4.82 6.36
N TYR A 234 -1.94 -4.05 5.62
CA TYR A 234 -3.03 -4.51 4.76
C TYR A 234 -2.74 -4.09 3.33
N LEU A 235 -2.97 -4.98 2.36
CA LEU A 235 -2.88 -4.66 0.94
C LEU A 235 -4.25 -4.88 0.30
N ASN A 236 -4.82 -3.82 -0.27
CA ASN A 236 -6.16 -3.81 -0.86
C ASN A 236 -7.24 -4.38 0.09
N GLY A 237 -7.16 -3.98 1.37
CA GLY A 237 -8.06 -4.44 2.44
C GLY A 237 -7.77 -5.84 2.99
N LYS A 238 -6.83 -6.60 2.41
CA LYS A 238 -6.44 -7.93 2.89
C LYS A 238 -5.31 -7.81 3.92
N ASN A 239 -5.48 -8.41 5.09
CA ASN A 239 -4.43 -8.50 6.10
C ASN A 239 -3.25 -9.34 5.56
N MET A 240 -2.05 -8.79 5.65
CA MET A 240 -0.82 -9.45 5.18
C MET A 240 -0.14 -10.32 6.25
N HIS A 241 -0.63 -10.28 7.50
CA HIS A 241 -0.14 -11.06 8.63
C HIS A 241 1.38 -10.91 8.85
N CYS A 242 1.89 -9.69 8.68
CA CYS A 242 3.30 -9.35 8.81
C CYS A 242 3.52 -8.26 9.87
N PRO A 243 3.17 -8.52 11.14
CA PRO A 243 3.28 -7.50 12.18
C PRO A 243 4.76 -7.18 12.49
N ALA A 244 5.00 -5.96 12.96
CA ALA A 244 6.26 -5.53 13.54
C ALA A 244 6.01 -4.83 14.89
N SER A 245 6.86 -5.09 15.88
CA SER A 245 6.73 -4.47 17.20
C SER A 245 6.78 -2.94 17.11
N GLY A 246 5.86 -2.28 17.82
CA GLY A 246 5.75 -0.83 17.86
C GLY A 246 6.97 -0.13 18.44
N ILE A 247 7.06 1.18 18.19
CA ILE A 247 8.16 2.03 18.67
C ILE A 247 7.69 2.90 19.84
N ARG A 248 8.65 3.34 20.67
CA ARG A 248 8.36 4.12 21.88
C ARG A 248 8.19 5.61 21.58
N GLY A 249 7.37 6.26 22.39
CA GLY A 249 7.11 7.71 22.34
C GLY A 249 5.82 8.08 21.61
N THR A 250 5.54 9.37 21.53
CA THR A 250 4.43 9.88 20.71
C THR A 250 4.78 9.72 19.23
N VAL A 251 3.98 8.96 18.52
CA VAL A 251 4.18 8.63 17.10
C VAL A 251 3.10 9.24 16.23
N TYR A 252 3.45 9.45 14.97
CA TYR A 252 2.63 10.02 13.91
C TYR A 252 2.68 9.08 12.72
N PRO A 253 1.62 8.99 11.89
CA PRO A 253 1.75 8.44 10.55
C PRO A 253 2.88 9.15 9.81
N VAL A 254 3.72 8.38 9.12
CA VAL A 254 4.79 8.90 8.27
C VAL A 254 4.73 8.24 6.91
N VAL A 255 5.03 9.03 5.89
CA VAL A 255 5.25 8.58 4.52
C VAL A 255 6.54 9.19 4.02
N TYR A 256 7.29 8.48 3.18
CA TYR A 256 8.39 9.05 2.41
C TYR A 256 8.32 8.64 0.96
N VAL A 257 8.88 9.49 0.10
CA VAL A 257 8.96 9.32 -1.35
C VAL A 257 10.31 9.79 -1.86
N ASP A 258 10.77 9.17 -2.93
CA ASP A 258 11.94 9.54 -3.73
C ASP A 258 11.82 8.88 -5.12
N ASP A 259 12.69 9.22 -6.06
CA ASP A 259 12.69 8.69 -7.44
C ASP A 259 11.31 8.82 -8.13
N SER A 260 10.70 10.01 -8.02
CA SER A 260 9.38 10.35 -8.61
C SER A 260 8.19 9.54 -8.07
N ALA A 261 8.31 8.87 -6.92
CA ALA A 261 7.17 8.21 -6.30
C ALA A 261 6.08 9.23 -5.90
N ILE A 262 4.82 8.87 -6.14
CA ILE A 262 3.65 9.69 -5.78
C ILE A 262 2.69 8.83 -4.98
N LEU A 263 2.34 9.27 -3.78
CA LEU A 263 1.39 8.59 -2.90
C LEU A 263 0.27 9.56 -2.48
N ASP A 264 -0.96 9.05 -2.43
CA ASP A 264 -2.10 9.73 -1.83
C ASP A 264 -2.41 9.14 -0.45
N CYS A 265 -2.63 9.97 0.57
CA CYS A 265 -2.98 9.53 1.91
C CYS A 265 -4.47 9.65 2.21
N GLN A 266 -4.94 8.72 3.04
CA GLN A 266 -6.31 8.60 3.49
C GLN A 266 -6.31 8.45 5.01
N PHE A 267 -6.72 9.50 5.73
CA PHE A 267 -6.85 9.50 7.19
C PHE A 267 -8.30 9.44 7.67
N SER A 268 -9.26 9.73 6.79
CA SER A 268 -10.72 9.53 6.90
C SER A 268 -11.22 8.85 5.62
N ASP A 269 -12.50 8.53 5.43
CA ASP A 269 -13.08 8.14 4.12
C ASP A 269 -12.28 7.07 3.33
N PHE A 270 -11.99 5.95 3.98
CA PHE A 270 -11.11 4.89 3.48
C PHE A 270 -11.64 4.17 2.22
N TYR A 271 -10.72 3.67 1.39
CA TYR A 271 -11.05 2.79 0.27
C TYR A 271 -11.51 1.41 0.76
N HIS A 272 -10.94 0.94 1.87
CA HIS A 272 -11.32 -0.31 2.51
C HIS A 272 -11.86 -0.07 3.91
N ILE A 273 -12.78 -0.94 4.34
CA ILE A 273 -13.35 -0.86 5.68
C ILE A 273 -12.23 -1.11 6.70
N PRO A 274 -12.06 -0.22 7.71
CA PRO A 274 -11.08 -0.43 8.76
C PRO A 274 -11.26 -1.80 9.44
N PRO A 275 -10.16 -2.48 9.80
CA PRO A 275 -10.23 -3.72 10.56
C PRO A 275 -10.96 -3.55 11.89
N THR A 276 -11.62 -4.60 12.38
CA THR A 276 -12.45 -4.53 13.59
C THR A 276 -11.71 -3.93 14.79
N GLY A 277 -12.28 -2.87 15.35
CA GLY A 277 -11.74 -2.16 16.51
C GLY A 277 -10.67 -1.12 16.18
N PHE A 278 -10.31 -0.92 14.91
CA PHE A 278 -9.47 0.17 14.46
C PHE A 278 -10.30 1.28 13.84
N GLU A 279 -9.94 2.53 14.12
CA GLU A 279 -10.68 3.71 13.69
C GLU A 279 -9.77 4.73 13.00
N LYS A 280 -10.40 5.71 12.34
CA LYS A 280 -9.70 6.85 11.74
C LYS A 280 -8.98 7.69 12.80
N LEU A 281 -8.05 8.53 12.37
CA LEU A 281 -7.40 9.49 13.27
C LEU A 281 -8.37 10.62 13.62
N ASN A 282 -8.29 11.09 14.87
CA ASN A 282 -9.05 12.21 15.42
C ASN A 282 -8.12 13.37 15.77
#